data_AF-A0A0L1JI49-F1
#
_entry.id   AF-A0A0L1JI49-F1
#
_cell.length_a   1.000
_cell.length_b   1.000
_cell.length_c   1.000
_cell.angle_alpha   90.00
_cell.angle_beta   90.00
_cell.angle_gamma   90.00
#
_symmetry.space_group_name_H-M   'P 1'
#
loop_
_entity.id
_entity.type
_entity.pdbx_description
1 polymer ?
#
loop_
_entity_poly.entity_id
_entity_poly.type
_entity_poly.pdbx_seq_one_letter_code
_entity_poly.pdbx_strand_id
1 'polypeptide(L)'
;MAERLIPWLNGRLDPRQAYTFDRNHITAMLQNIVLSPGVYGVPAQNVARLMSIHQDITRLRCPDGQDYLAPAPPQNIDRQVHPRWPRGIARFQLRRSTYDGVEYWALPDLLGLFLSSLGPAPIGATKRNFYLPVTAVYGQWCTKLLTGVMPRVYQCSWTDTREFSLGASRGGFAVQDDIGSWLAVLDRARYGIIRSPALQITWSQTWTPNLRRVGSTAGLWSLC
;
A
#
# COMPACT_ATOMS: atom_id res chain seq x y z
N MET A 1 -4.24 32.23 -2.24
CA MET A 1 -3.21 31.79 -1.26
C MET A 1 -2.81 30.38 -1.61
N ALA A 2 -1.51 30.07 -1.71
CA ALA A 2 -1.05 28.69 -1.89
C ALA A 2 -1.31 27.90 -0.61
N GLU A 3 -1.88 26.71 -0.75
CA GLU A 3 -2.20 25.85 0.39
C GLU A 3 -0.91 25.35 1.06
N ARG A 4 -0.78 25.57 2.37
CA ARG A 4 0.41 25.20 3.14
C ARG A 4 0.31 23.73 3.53
N LEU A 5 1.16 22.89 2.94
CA LEU A 5 1.24 21.47 3.29
C LEU A 5 1.92 21.31 4.64
N ILE A 6 1.49 20.33 5.42
CA ILE A 6 2.09 20.05 6.73
C ILE A 6 3.24 19.06 6.55
N PRO A 7 4.45 19.37 7.05
CA PRO A 7 5.54 18.42 7.10
C PRO A 7 5.19 17.16 7.89
N TRP A 8 5.57 15.99 7.38
CA TRP A 8 5.35 14.69 7.99
C TRP A 8 6.61 14.19 8.71
N LEU A 9 6.47 13.13 9.51
CA LEU A 9 7.55 12.43 10.21
C LEU A 9 8.40 13.36 11.09
N ASN A 10 7.75 13.97 12.09
CA ASN A 10 8.37 14.94 13.00
C ASN A 10 9.03 16.12 12.27
N GLY A 11 8.41 16.58 11.18
CA GLY A 11 8.89 17.69 10.37
C GLY A 11 10.03 17.36 9.41
N ARG A 12 10.43 16.08 9.31
CA ARG A 12 11.58 15.66 8.49
C ARG A 12 11.24 15.41 7.03
N LEU A 13 9.96 15.29 6.68
CA LEU A 13 9.54 14.98 5.32
C LEU A 13 8.51 16.01 4.82
N ASP A 14 8.92 16.89 3.91
CA ASP A 14 7.99 17.72 3.16
C ASP A 14 7.33 16.89 2.04
N PRO A 15 5.98 16.76 2.00
CA PRO A 15 5.30 16.02 0.93
C PRO A 15 5.63 16.51 -0.49
N ARG A 16 5.93 17.80 -0.69
CA ARG A 16 6.31 18.34 -2.02
C ARG A 16 7.64 17.78 -2.48
N GLN A 17 8.62 17.73 -1.57
CA GLN A 17 9.93 17.18 -1.84
C GLN A 17 9.87 15.66 -1.97
N ALA A 18 9.11 14.99 -1.10
CA ALA A 18 8.92 13.55 -1.14
C ALA A 18 8.30 13.10 -2.47
N TYR A 19 7.38 13.89 -3.04
CA TYR A 19 6.76 13.61 -4.33
C TYR A 19 7.78 13.55 -5.49
N THR A 20 8.88 14.31 -5.39
CA THR A 20 9.91 14.37 -6.43
C THR A 20 11.04 13.36 -6.24
N PHE A 21 10.99 12.54 -5.20
CA PHE A 21 12.05 11.54 -4.95
C PHE A 21 12.18 10.56 -6.11
N ASP A 22 13.42 10.30 -6.50
CA ASP A 22 13.74 9.14 -7.32
C ASP A 22 13.76 7.86 -6.47
N ARG A 23 13.97 6.73 -7.13
CA ARG A 23 14.00 5.42 -6.48
C ARG A 23 15.06 5.31 -5.37
N ASN A 24 16.25 5.90 -5.56
CA ASN A 24 17.33 5.81 -4.59
C ASN A 24 17.01 6.62 -3.34
N HIS A 25 16.45 7.82 -3.52
CA HIS A 25 15.97 8.64 -2.42
C HIS A 25 14.84 7.97 -1.65
N ILE A 26 13.88 7.33 -2.34
CA ILE A 26 12.81 6.55 -1.68
C ILE A 26 13.42 5.43 -0.85
N THR A 27 14.32 4.65 -1.44
CA THR A 27 14.97 3.51 -0.78
C THR A 27 15.75 3.94 0.46
N ALA A 28 16.55 5.00 0.32
CA ALA A 28 17.31 5.56 1.43
C ALA A 28 16.38 6.10 2.53
N MET A 29 15.27 6.74 2.16
CA MET A 29 14.29 7.23 3.14
C MET A 29 13.65 6.09 3.94
N LEU A 30 13.19 5.03 3.26
CA LEU A 30 12.62 3.86 3.95
C LEU A 30 13.64 3.21 4.89
N GLN A 31 14.89 3.08 4.45
CA GLN A 31 15.98 2.55 5.26
C GLN A 31 16.29 3.45 6.47
N ASN A 32 16.39 4.77 6.28
CA ASN A 32 16.67 5.72 7.35
C ASN A 32 15.58 5.73 8.43
N ILE A 33 14.31 5.62 8.03
CA ILE A 33 13.20 5.49 8.97
C ILE A 33 13.38 4.26 9.86
N VAL A 34 13.77 3.13 9.28
CA VAL A 34 13.98 1.88 10.02
C VAL A 34 15.23 1.94 10.92
N LEU A 35 16.30 2.59 10.47
CA LEU A 35 17.54 2.73 11.24
C LEU A 35 17.44 3.78 12.36
N SER A 36 16.54 4.76 12.24
CA SER A 36 16.42 5.87 13.19
C SER A 36 14.96 6.24 13.47
N PRO A 37 14.11 5.29 13.90
CA PRO A 37 12.66 5.50 14.00
C PRO A 37 12.26 6.65 14.92
N GLY A 38 12.99 6.83 16.03
CA GLY A 38 12.73 7.91 16.99
C GLY A 38 12.88 9.32 16.38
N VAL A 39 13.81 9.50 15.43
CA VAL A 39 14.03 10.79 14.75
C VAL A 39 12.79 11.21 13.94
N TYR A 40 12.11 10.23 13.36
CA TYR A 40 10.92 10.41 12.53
C TYR A 40 9.60 10.37 13.32
N GLY A 41 9.66 10.20 14.64
CA GLY A 41 8.48 10.12 15.51
C GLY A 41 7.68 8.82 15.34
N VAL A 42 8.31 7.75 14.89
CA VAL A 42 7.67 6.44 14.75
C VAL A 42 7.33 5.88 16.14
N PRO A 43 6.08 5.43 16.38
CA PRO A 43 5.71 4.79 17.64
C PRO A 43 6.54 3.52 17.90
N ALA A 44 7.07 3.35 19.11
CA ALA A 44 7.98 2.26 19.46
C ALA A 44 7.38 0.87 19.15
N GLN A 45 6.08 0.70 19.37
CA GLN A 45 5.35 -0.53 19.09
C GLN A 45 5.30 -0.91 17.59
N ASN A 46 5.52 0.04 16.69
CA ASN A 46 5.48 -0.19 15.24
C ASN A 46 6.86 -0.52 14.65
N VAL A 47 7.95 -0.31 15.40
CA VAL A 47 9.33 -0.41 14.88
C VAL A 47 9.65 -1.81 14.34
N ALA A 48 9.40 -2.85 15.15
CA ALA A 48 9.66 -4.23 14.73
C ALA A 48 8.87 -4.61 13.47
N ARG A 49 7.62 -4.14 13.37
CA ARG A 49 6.79 -4.35 12.19
C ARG A 49 7.35 -3.63 10.96
N LEU A 50 7.75 -2.36 11.11
CA LEU A 50 8.33 -1.59 10.02
C LEU A 50 9.61 -2.21 9.49
N MET A 51 10.44 -2.81 10.36
CA MET A 51 11.61 -3.57 9.96
C MET A 51 11.23 -4.74 9.03
N SER A 52 10.23 -5.53 9.41
CA SER A 52 9.76 -6.65 8.59
C SER A 52 9.15 -6.20 7.26
N ILE A 53 8.29 -5.17 7.28
CA ILE A 53 7.68 -4.63 6.05
C ILE A 53 8.76 -4.07 5.12
N HIS A 54 9.77 -3.37 5.65
CA HIS A 54 10.88 -2.85 4.86
C HIS A 54 11.71 -3.96 4.21
N GLN A 55 11.93 -5.08 4.92
CA GLN A 55 12.58 -6.26 4.34
C GLN A 55 11.75 -6.81 3.17
N ASP A 56 10.44 -6.94 3.33
CA ASP A 56 9.55 -7.41 2.26
C ASP A 56 9.56 -6.48 1.05
N ILE A 57 9.51 -5.16 1.26
CA ILE A 57 9.64 -4.16 0.18
C ILE A 57 11.00 -4.32 -0.53
N THR A 58 12.09 -4.48 0.24
CA THR A 58 13.45 -4.65 -0.31
C THR A 58 13.58 -5.91 -1.16
N ARG A 59 12.98 -7.02 -0.74
CA ARG A 59 12.96 -8.27 -1.53
C ARG A 59 12.22 -8.11 -2.86
N LEU A 60 11.14 -7.32 -2.88
CA LEU A 60 10.22 -7.21 -4.03
C LEU A 60 10.45 -6.01 -4.94
N ARG A 61 11.34 -5.08 -4.59
CA ARG A 61 11.53 -3.85 -5.39
C ARG A 61 12.26 -4.12 -6.70
N CYS A 62 11.93 -3.33 -7.72
CA CYS A 62 12.72 -3.27 -8.95
C CYS A 62 13.97 -2.40 -8.73
N PRO A 63 15.13 -2.74 -9.34
CA PRO A 63 15.39 -3.86 -10.24
C PRO A 63 16.15 -4.99 -9.55
N ASP A 64 16.53 -4.79 -8.28
CA ASP A 64 17.58 -5.51 -7.56
C ASP A 64 17.02 -6.37 -6.42
N GLY A 65 15.71 -6.35 -6.19
CA GLY A 65 15.05 -7.23 -5.24
C GLY A 65 15.24 -8.69 -5.63
N GLN A 66 15.66 -9.53 -4.67
CA GLN A 66 15.89 -10.95 -4.92
C GLN A 66 14.62 -11.67 -5.42
N ASP A 67 13.48 -11.40 -4.78
CA ASP A 67 12.19 -12.01 -5.12
C ASP A 67 11.44 -11.21 -6.22
N TYR A 68 11.93 -10.02 -6.55
CA TYR A 68 11.55 -9.34 -7.78
C TYR A 68 11.98 -10.18 -8.99
N LEU A 69 13.27 -10.52 -9.06
CA LEU A 69 13.88 -11.21 -10.19
C LEU A 69 13.46 -12.69 -10.31
N ALA A 70 13.34 -13.40 -9.18
CA ALA A 70 13.08 -14.83 -9.15
C ALA A 70 11.74 -15.16 -8.47
N PRO A 71 10.94 -16.09 -9.03
CA PRO A 71 11.11 -16.75 -10.33
C PRO A 71 10.71 -15.85 -11.51
N ALA A 72 11.44 -15.88 -12.64
CA ALA A 72 11.09 -15.09 -13.83
C ALA A 72 9.64 -15.33 -14.30
N PRO A 73 8.93 -14.31 -14.85
CA PRO A 73 9.45 -12.98 -15.18
C PRO A 73 9.55 -12.05 -13.96
N PRO A 74 10.43 -11.03 -14.00
CA PRO A 74 10.55 -10.06 -12.92
C PRO A 74 9.23 -9.34 -12.63
N GLN A 75 8.82 -9.31 -11.37
CA GLN A 75 7.60 -8.61 -10.94
C GLN A 75 7.59 -8.38 -9.43
N ASN A 76 6.88 -7.35 -8.98
CA ASN A 76 6.82 -6.89 -7.60
C ASN A 76 5.77 -7.65 -6.75
N ILE A 77 5.56 -8.93 -7.07
CA ILE A 77 4.61 -9.84 -6.41
C ILE A 77 5.38 -10.99 -5.76
N ASP A 78 5.19 -11.18 -4.45
CA ASP A 78 5.81 -12.28 -3.72
C ASP A 78 5.19 -13.60 -4.16
N ARG A 79 6.03 -14.46 -4.75
CA ARG A 79 5.59 -15.67 -5.43
C ARG A 79 6.68 -16.71 -5.40
N GLN A 80 6.26 -17.94 -5.64
CA GLN A 80 7.17 -19.05 -5.91
C GLN A 80 6.60 -19.92 -7.03
N VAL A 81 7.45 -20.74 -7.62
CA VAL A 81 7.01 -21.73 -8.60
C VAL A 81 6.00 -22.67 -7.96
N HIS A 82 4.89 -22.89 -8.65
CA HIS A 82 3.85 -23.80 -8.20
C HIS A 82 4.38 -25.24 -8.28
N PRO A 83 4.41 -26.02 -7.18
CA PRO A 83 5.05 -27.35 -7.14
C PRO A 83 4.49 -28.36 -8.15
N ARG A 84 3.22 -28.18 -8.55
CA ARG A 84 2.54 -29.03 -9.54
C ARG A 84 2.53 -28.47 -10.96
N TRP A 85 3.26 -27.41 -11.26
CA TRP A 85 3.36 -26.89 -12.63
C TRP A 85 3.95 -27.95 -13.59
N PRO A 86 3.41 -28.17 -14.82
CA PRO A 86 2.34 -27.43 -15.49
C PRO A 86 0.90 -27.94 -15.27
N ARG A 87 0.69 -28.87 -14.35
CA ARG A 87 -0.67 -29.36 -14.01
C ARG A 87 -1.50 -28.38 -13.16
N GLY A 88 -0.88 -27.30 -12.68
CA GLY A 88 -1.53 -26.26 -11.89
C GLY A 88 -2.23 -25.21 -12.77
N ILE A 89 -3.14 -24.43 -12.18
CA ILE A 89 -3.87 -23.35 -12.87
C ILE A 89 -2.94 -22.23 -13.36
N ALA A 90 -1.85 -21.98 -12.63
CA ALA A 90 -0.83 -21.00 -12.97
C ALA A 90 0.56 -21.53 -12.60
N ARG A 91 1.60 -20.97 -13.23
CA ARG A 91 3.01 -21.31 -12.97
C ARG A 91 3.47 -20.91 -11.57
N PHE A 92 2.82 -19.90 -10.99
CA PHE A 92 3.16 -19.39 -9.68
C PHE A 92 2.05 -19.61 -8.67
N GLN A 93 2.46 -19.70 -7.40
CA GLN A 93 1.59 -19.51 -6.25
C GLN A 93 2.10 -18.32 -5.43
N LEU A 94 1.17 -17.61 -4.78
CA LEU A 94 1.51 -16.46 -3.95
C LEU A 94 2.21 -16.90 -2.67
N ARG A 95 3.26 -16.16 -2.30
CA ARG A 95 3.77 -16.12 -0.94
C ARG A 95 3.12 -14.93 -0.23
N ARG A 96 2.83 -15.08 1.05
CA ARG A 96 2.07 -14.08 1.82
C ARG A 96 2.78 -13.77 3.12
N SER A 97 2.91 -12.50 3.42
CA SER A 97 3.31 -11.98 4.73
C SER A 97 2.07 -11.51 5.47
N THR A 98 1.88 -11.93 6.71
CA THR A 98 0.70 -11.56 7.50
C THR A 98 1.03 -10.44 8.47
N TYR A 99 0.28 -9.34 8.39
CA TYR A 99 0.37 -8.20 9.29
C TYR A 99 -1.04 -7.88 9.82
N ASP A 100 -1.22 -7.90 11.14
CA ASP A 100 -2.51 -7.70 11.81
C ASP A 100 -3.65 -8.59 11.28
N GLY A 101 -3.32 -9.86 10.95
CA GLY A 101 -4.29 -10.82 10.42
C GLY A 101 -4.68 -10.58 8.96
N VAL A 102 -4.07 -9.60 8.28
CA VAL A 102 -4.25 -9.35 6.86
C VAL A 102 -3.04 -9.85 6.08
N GLU A 103 -3.29 -10.58 4.99
CA GLU A 103 -2.25 -11.12 4.12
C GLU A 103 -1.81 -10.11 3.05
N TYR A 104 -0.52 -9.86 2.95
CA TYR A 104 0.12 -8.98 1.98
C TYR A 104 1.05 -9.77 1.07
N TRP A 105 1.06 -9.42 -0.22
CA TRP A 105 1.82 -10.14 -1.24
C TRP A 105 2.30 -9.26 -2.39
N ALA A 106 1.88 -7.99 -2.47
CA ALA A 106 2.30 -7.07 -3.51
C ALA A 106 3.01 -5.86 -2.90
N LEU A 107 4.06 -5.37 -3.59
CA LEU A 107 4.82 -4.20 -3.16
C LEU A 107 3.96 -2.94 -2.93
N PRO A 108 2.96 -2.59 -3.76
CA PRO A 108 2.15 -1.39 -3.51
C PRO A 108 1.44 -1.45 -2.16
N ASP A 109 0.93 -2.63 -1.78
CA ASP A 109 0.21 -2.81 -0.52
C ASP A 109 1.17 -2.73 0.67
N LEU A 110 2.35 -3.36 0.55
CA LEU A 110 3.39 -3.30 1.57
C LEU A 110 3.89 -1.87 1.78
N LEU A 111 4.05 -1.09 0.70
CA LEU A 111 4.44 0.31 0.80
C LEU A 111 3.34 1.14 1.48
N GLY A 112 2.08 0.91 1.12
CA GLY A 112 0.93 1.57 1.76
C GLY A 112 0.90 1.27 3.27
N LEU A 113 1.03 0.00 3.63
CA LEU A 113 1.10 -0.46 5.01
C LEU A 113 2.29 0.15 5.76
N PHE A 114 3.48 0.21 5.15
CA PHE A 114 4.67 0.81 5.75
C PHE A 114 4.40 2.27 6.10
N LEU A 115 3.93 3.06 5.13
CA LEU A 115 3.66 4.49 5.30
C LEU A 115 2.57 4.75 6.34
N SER A 116 1.51 3.93 6.35
CA SER A 116 0.44 4.00 7.36
C SER A 116 0.88 3.57 8.76
N SER A 117 1.95 2.78 8.87
CA SER A 117 2.49 2.32 10.15
C SER A 117 3.48 3.32 10.78
N LEU A 118 3.79 4.45 10.12
CA LEU A 118 4.73 5.45 10.64
C LEU A 118 4.17 6.29 11.79
N GLY A 119 2.87 6.20 12.07
CA GLY A 119 2.21 6.89 13.16
C GLY A 119 1.04 7.75 12.67
N PRO A 120 0.35 8.44 13.59
CA PRO A 120 -0.80 9.27 13.25
C PRO A 120 -0.40 10.46 12.37
N ALA A 121 -1.35 10.96 11.59
CA ALA A 121 -1.19 12.21 10.84
C ALA A 121 -0.83 13.38 11.78
N PRO A 122 -0.06 14.39 11.31
CA PRO A 122 0.28 15.55 12.11
C PRO A 122 -0.95 16.28 12.68
N ILE A 123 -0.77 17.00 13.79
CA ILE A 123 -1.83 17.85 14.35
C ILE A 123 -2.21 18.93 13.32
N GLY A 124 -3.52 19.12 13.11
CA GLY A 124 -4.04 20.04 12.08
C GLY A 124 -4.07 19.45 10.67
N ALA A 125 -3.82 18.14 10.50
CA ALA A 125 -4.01 17.44 9.24
C ALA A 125 -5.46 17.53 8.76
N THR A 126 -5.61 17.88 7.50
CA THR A 126 -6.87 17.96 6.75
C THR A 126 -6.72 17.19 5.46
N LYS A 127 -7.85 16.96 4.78
CA LYS A 127 -7.88 16.35 3.44
C LYS A 127 -6.86 16.98 2.49
N ARG A 128 -6.80 18.32 2.45
CA ARG A 128 -6.03 19.05 1.44
C ARG A 128 -4.57 19.30 1.83
N ASN A 129 -4.27 19.49 3.11
CA ASN A 129 -2.91 19.83 3.56
C ASN A 129 -2.04 18.60 3.91
N PHE A 130 -2.63 17.41 4.04
CA PHE A 130 -1.90 16.18 4.43
C PHE A 130 -2.37 14.94 3.66
N TYR A 131 -3.64 14.53 3.77
CA TYR A 131 -4.07 13.22 3.27
C TYR A 131 -3.97 13.08 1.74
N LEU A 132 -4.44 14.08 0.97
CA LEU A 132 -4.27 14.09 -0.48
C LEU A 132 -2.78 14.19 -0.89
N PRO A 133 -1.96 15.10 -0.31
CA PRO A 133 -0.52 15.10 -0.55
C PRO A 133 0.18 13.76 -0.28
N VAL A 134 -0.08 13.12 0.85
CA VAL A 134 0.52 11.83 1.20
C VAL A 134 0.05 10.72 0.26
N THR A 135 -1.22 10.75 -0.17
CA THR A 135 -1.71 9.84 -1.22
C THR A 135 -0.94 10.03 -2.54
N ALA A 136 -0.67 11.28 -2.92
CA ALA A 136 0.09 11.60 -4.12
C ALA A 136 1.56 11.15 -4.01
N VAL A 137 2.19 11.35 -2.85
CA VAL A 137 3.54 10.84 -2.54
C VAL A 137 3.57 9.33 -2.67
N TYR A 138 2.64 8.63 -2.01
CA TYR A 138 2.50 7.18 -2.08
C TYR A 138 2.33 6.69 -3.53
N GLY A 139 1.45 7.33 -4.30
CA GLY A 139 1.24 7.03 -5.70
C GLY A 139 2.50 7.21 -6.54
N GLN A 140 3.23 8.31 -6.35
CA GLN A 140 4.50 8.52 -7.04
C GLN A 140 5.54 7.47 -6.66
N TRP A 141 5.69 7.17 -5.38
CA TRP A 141 6.65 6.19 -4.91
C TRP A 141 6.36 4.80 -5.47
N CYS A 142 5.08 4.43 -5.60
CA CYS A 142 4.67 3.24 -6.33
C CYS A 142 5.19 3.27 -7.78
N THR A 143 5.01 4.37 -8.52
CA THR A 143 5.52 4.44 -9.91
C THR A 143 7.04 4.32 -10.04
N LYS A 144 7.79 4.68 -9.00
CA LYS A 144 9.27 4.60 -9.00
C LYS A 144 9.81 3.24 -8.56
N LEU A 145 9.05 2.51 -7.74
CA LEU A 145 9.46 1.21 -7.19
C LEU A 145 8.94 0.01 -7.99
N LEU A 146 7.83 0.20 -8.71
CA LEU A 146 7.14 -0.86 -9.46
C LEU A 146 7.64 -0.97 -10.91
N THR A 147 7.37 -2.13 -11.49
CA THR A 147 7.42 -2.37 -12.94
C THR A 147 6.18 -3.12 -13.41
N GLY A 148 5.96 -3.15 -14.72
CA GLY A 148 4.79 -3.80 -15.30
C GLY A 148 3.51 -2.98 -15.11
N VAL A 149 2.41 -3.64 -14.77
CA VAL A 149 1.09 -2.98 -14.65
C VAL A 149 1.05 -2.08 -13.42
N MET A 150 0.89 -0.77 -13.61
CA MET A 150 0.73 0.16 -12.49
C MET A 150 -0.67 0.07 -11.87
N PRO A 151 -0.80 0.29 -10.55
CA PRO A 151 -2.09 0.54 -9.94
C PRO A 151 -2.83 1.69 -10.63
N ARG A 152 -4.15 1.54 -10.83
CA ARG A 152 -5.05 2.54 -11.42
C ARG A 152 -5.66 3.47 -10.39
N VAL A 153 -5.89 2.96 -9.18
CA VAL A 153 -6.50 3.69 -8.07
C VAL A 153 -5.53 3.70 -6.90
N TYR A 154 -5.35 4.87 -6.30
CA TYR A 154 -4.66 5.06 -5.03
C TYR A 154 -5.65 5.72 -4.07
N GLN A 155 -5.67 5.26 -2.83
CA GLN A 155 -6.59 5.75 -1.80
C GLN A 155 -5.85 6.00 -0.49
N CYS A 156 -6.37 6.97 0.26
CA CYS A 156 -6.07 7.16 1.66
C CYS A 156 -7.40 7.26 2.40
N SER A 157 -7.61 6.39 3.37
CA SER A 157 -8.73 6.48 4.32
C SER A 157 -8.19 6.98 5.65
N TRP A 158 -8.94 7.79 6.37
CA TRP A 158 -8.48 8.32 7.66
C TRP A 158 -9.65 8.48 8.64
N THR A 159 -9.31 8.59 9.93
CA THR A 159 -10.24 8.79 11.04
C THR A 159 -10.06 10.16 11.68
N ASP A 160 -11.01 10.56 12.52
CA ASP A 160 -10.90 11.77 13.35
C ASP A 160 -9.76 11.67 14.39
N THR A 161 -9.31 10.46 14.72
CA THR A 161 -8.16 10.21 15.61
C THR A 161 -6.80 10.34 14.90
N ARG A 162 -6.78 10.77 13.62
CA ARG A 162 -5.59 10.94 12.77
C ARG A 162 -4.94 9.63 12.32
N GLU A 163 -5.57 8.49 12.57
CA GLU A 163 -5.14 7.23 11.97
C GLU A 163 -5.48 7.25 10.47
N PHE A 164 -4.61 6.69 9.65
CA PHE A 164 -4.83 6.63 8.21
C PHE A 164 -4.22 5.41 7.55
N SER A 165 -4.89 4.92 6.51
CA SER A 165 -4.52 3.74 5.74
C SER A 165 -4.38 4.09 4.26
N LEU A 166 -3.19 3.84 3.70
CA LEU A 166 -2.91 3.97 2.28
C LEU A 166 -3.09 2.63 1.59
N GLY A 167 -3.70 2.65 0.41
CA GLY A 167 -3.86 1.45 -0.39
C GLY A 167 -3.94 1.78 -1.87
N ALA A 168 -3.73 0.77 -2.69
CA ALA A 168 -3.86 0.89 -4.13
C ALA A 168 -4.64 -0.28 -4.70
N SER A 169 -5.22 -0.07 -5.88
CA SER A 169 -5.63 -1.18 -6.73
C SER A 169 -4.44 -2.07 -7.08
N ARG A 170 -4.71 -3.30 -7.51
CA ARG A 170 -3.66 -4.25 -7.89
C ARG A 170 -2.71 -3.68 -8.96
N GLY A 171 -1.41 -3.91 -8.77
CA GLY A 171 -0.35 -3.54 -9.71
C GLY A 171 0.95 -4.28 -9.41
N GLY A 172 2.02 -3.99 -10.15
CA GLY A 172 3.35 -4.58 -9.99
C GLY A 172 3.51 -6.00 -10.56
N PHE A 173 2.54 -6.49 -11.35
CA PHE A 173 2.58 -7.84 -11.93
C PHE A 173 2.90 -7.81 -13.43
N ALA A 174 3.44 -8.92 -13.92
CA ALA A 174 3.66 -9.18 -15.33
C ALA A 174 2.79 -10.37 -15.79
N VAL A 175 2.36 -10.34 -17.05
CA VAL A 175 1.62 -11.43 -17.70
C VAL A 175 2.39 -11.88 -18.93
N GLN A 176 2.54 -13.19 -19.10
CA GLN A 176 3.18 -13.86 -20.24
C GLN A 176 2.35 -15.09 -20.62
N ASP A 177 2.49 -15.61 -21.84
CA ASP A 177 1.65 -16.72 -22.31
C ASP A 177 1.95 -18.04 -21.56
N ASP A 178 3.15 -18.20 -21.00
CA ASP A 178 3.63 -19.44 -20.37
C ASP A 178 3.37 -19.51 -18.86
N ILE A 179 2.71 -18.52 -18.25
CA ILE A 179 2.49 -18.49 -16.78
C ILE A 179 1.10 -19.00 -16.37
N GLY A 180 0.28 -19.43 -17.33
CA GLY A 180 -1.08 -19.90 -17.13
C GLY A 180 -2.02 -18.80 -16.63
N SER A 181 -3.06 -19.16 -15.87
CA SER A 181 -4.09 -18.23 -15.36
C SER A 181 -3.63 -17.44 -14.13
N TRP A 182 -2.41 -16.88 -14.17
CA TRP A 182 -1.83 -16.11 -13.07
C TRP A 182 -2.72 -14.94 -12.64
N LEU A 183 -3.34 -14.28 -13.61
CA LEU A 183 -4.26 -13.17 -13.38
C LEU A 183 -5.41 -13.56 -12.44
N ALA A 184 -6.00 -14.73 -12.68
CA ALA A 184 -7.10 -15.25 -11.87
C ALA A 184 -6.67 -15.59 -10.43
N VAL A 185 -5.42 -16.04 -10.23
CA VAL A 185 -4.84 -16.27 -8.90
C VAL A 185 -4.74 -14.95 -8.14
N LEU A 186 -4.25 -13.90 -8.80
CA LEU A 186 -4.12 -12.58 -8.19
C LEU A 186 -5.48 -11.94 -7.86
N ASP A 187 -6.46 -12.06 -8.75
CA ASP A 187 -7.81 -11.52 -8.53
C ASP A 187 -8.51 -12.23 -7.38
N ARG A 188 -8.39 -13.57 -7.30
CA ARG A 188 -8.91 -14.34 -6.16
C ARG A 188 -8.23 -13.94 -4.85
N ALA A 189 -6.91 -13.75 -4.85
CA ALA A 189 -6.19 -13.33 -3.66
C ALA A 189 -6.59 -11.92 -3.20
N ARG A 190 -6.78 -10.99 -4.15
CA ARG A 190 -7.27 -9.64 -3.86
C ARG A 190 -8.67 -9.67 -3.25
N TYR A 191 -9.56 -10.48 -3.82
CA TYR A 191 -10.90 -10.68 -3.27
C TYR A 191 -10.87 -11.31 -1.86
N GLY A 192 -9.94 -12.23 -1.62
CA GLY A 192 -9.70 -12.84 -0.31
C GLY A 192 -9.35 -11.81 0.78
N ILE A 193 -8.52 -10.82 0.46
CA ILE A 193 -8.20 -9.71 1.39
C ILE A 193 -9.49 -8.95 1.75
N ILE A 194 -10.28 -8.55 0.75
CA ILE A 194 -11.54 -7.79 0.96
C ILE A 194 -12.53 -8.59 1.83
N ARG A 195 -12.54 -9.92 1.71
CA ARG A 195 -13.41 -10.82 2.48
C ARG A 195 -12.80 -11.28 3.82
N SER A 196 -11.57 -10.88 4.13
CA SER A 196 -10.88 -11.36 5.33
C SER A 196 -11.65 -10.95 6.59
N PRO A 197 -11.76 -11.82 7.62
CA PRO A 197 -12.45 -11.47 8.87
C PRO A 197 -11.90 -10.21 9.55
N ALA A 198 -10.59 -9.97 9.43
CA ALA A 198 -9.94 -8.75 9.93
C ALA A 198 -10.44 -7.47 9.25
N LEU A 199 -10.88 -7.56 7.99
CA LEU A 199 -11.48 -6.47 7.22
C LEU A 199 -13.00 -6.60 7.06
N GLN A 200 -13.64 -7.57 7.75
CA GLN A 200 -15.09 -7.61 7.88
C GLN A 200 -15.53 -6.47 8.77
N ILE A 201 -15.65 -5.31 8.15
CA ILE A 201 -16.36 -4.19 8.70
C ILE A 201 -17.84 -4.61 8.77
N THR A 202 -18.48 -4.40 9.92
CA THR A 202 -19.93 -4.47 10.11
C THR A 202 -20.63 -3.32 9.38
N TRP A 203 -20.37 -3.17 8.08
CA TRP A 203 -21.09 -2.27 7.19
C TRP A 203 -22.00 -3.10 6.30
N SER A 204 -23.31 -2.96 6.47
CA SER A 204 -24.25 -3.29 5.42
C SER A 204 -24.41 -2.08 4.50
N GLN A 205 -24.73 -2.29 3.22
CA GLN A 205 -25.05 -1.22 2.27
C GLN A 205 -26.15 -0.27 2.76
N THR A 206 -26.91 -0.66 3.79
CA THR A 206 -27.94 0.14 4.46
C THR A 206 -27.40 1.21 5.41
N TRP A 207 -26.12 1.21 5.77
CA TRP A 207 -25.56 2.19 6.70
C TRP A 207 -24.31 2.82 6.09
N THR A 208 -24.37 4.11 5.78
CA THR A 208 -23.19 4.95 5.58
C THR A 208 -23.31 6.16 6.51
N PRO A 209 -22.21 6.73 7.02
CA PRO A 209 -22.24 7.89 7.92
C PRO A 209 -22.98 9.11 7.34
N ASN A 210 -23.07 9.19 6.00
CA ASN A 210 -23.81 10.24 5.30
C ASN A 210 -25.34 10.15 5.49
N LEU A 211 -25.89 8.96 5.74
CA LEU A 211 -27.33 8.77 6.02
C LEU A 211 -27.77 9.32 7.38
N ARG A 212 -26.83 9.52 8.33
CA ARG A 212 -27.16 10.09 9.65
C ARG A 212 -27.34 11.61 9.62
N ARG A 213 -26.78 12.30 8.61
CA ARG A 213 -26.71 13.76 8.57
C ARG A 213 -27.78 14.40 7.69
N VAL A 214 -28.33 13.66 6.74
CA VAL A 214 -29.37 14.12 5.83
C VAL A 214 -30.51 13.13 5.94
N GLY A 215 -31.55 13.50 6.70
CA GLY A 215 -32.79 12.75 6.78
C GLY A 215 -33.25 12.35 5.39
N SER A 216 -33.66 11.09 5.27
CA SER A 216 -34.06 10.40 4.05
C SER A 216 -34.85 11.28 3.10
N THR A 217 -34.18 11.85 2.10
CA THR A 217 -34.82 12.35 0.88
C THR A 217 -33.90 12.08 -0.30
N ALA A 218 -34.37 11.14 -1.12
CA ALA A 218 -34.05 10.85 -2.52
C ALA A 218 -32.78 11.44 -3.14
N GLY A 219 -31.91 10.52 -3.58
CA GLY A 219 -31.34 10.52 -4.93
C GLY A 219 -30.39 11.66 -5.28
N LEU A 220 -29.09 11.39 -5.12
CA LEU A 220 -28.10 11.72 -6.14
C LEU A 220 -26.82 10.94 -5.85
N TRP A 221 -26.44 10.13 -6.83
CA TRP A 221 -25.19 9.39 -6.86
C TRP A 221 -24.01 10.35 -6.76
N SER A 222 -23.23 10.23 -5.68
CA SER A 222 -21.88 10.77 -5.63
C SER A 222 -20.99 9.73 -4.98
N LEU A 223 -20.26 9.00 -5.82
CA LEU A 223 -19.15 8.15 -5.43
C LEU A 223 -18.02 9.03 -4.86
N CYS A 224 -17.73 8.84 -3.57
CA CYS A 224 -16.41 8.93 -2.93
C CYS A 224 -16.55 8.34 -1.52
#